data_AF-A0A2R6LZQ0-F1
#
_entry.id   AF-A0A2R6LZQ0-F1
#
_cell.length_a   1.000
_cell.length_b   1.000
_cell.length_c   1.000
_cell.angle_alpha   90.00
_cell.angle_beta   90.00
_cell.angle_gamma   90.00
#
_symmetry.space_group_name_H-M   'P 1'
#
loop_
_entity.id
_entity.type
_entity.pdbx_description
1 polymer ?
#
loop_
_entity_poly.entity_id
_entity_poly.type
_entity_poly.pdbx_seq_one_letter_code
_entity_poly.pdbx_strand_id
1 'polypeptide(L)'
;SGPTIALDTVADGFEVPTDFAAPPGDDRRFVIDLPGQVYTVESGGGRGEPFFDVSGRLSELTGERGLLGIAFHPAFDENRRFFLRYSAPLAADAPEGFSHTEVLAEFRATEDASGVVEGFERVLLAVDEPTKYHNGGALAFGPDGYLYASYGDGGGSRDTGLGHATDWYEANTGGNGQDVGENLLGSILRIDVDGTEGDEPYAIPEDNPLVGEAGLDEQYAWGFRNPWRMGFSDGELYVADVGQSRFEEVDRVVKGGNYGWNVREGTHCYSTANPGKIPAECPESTPPSVRGGEPLRDPVIEYPHSRDGEPIGVSVIGGYVYDGTVDALGGRYVFGDYSQDGAQGALFAATPAEEGLWEFEQLTVAGAEDGELGGYLLDIGQDDAGELYALTAGGDLGGAAHRIVPSRGSSGATGAANGTTDIDRTTVGNRTVGTATETATGTADEERPTGVETNGSGAGGTDGADGTSDTAGEGTGTESRTATGTSTGEGAGFGVVAALAALAIGVARRLAMRTAGHGPPQPIRSSASLTRSSTVRAKL
;
A
#
# COMPACT_ATOMS: atom_id res chain seq x y z
N SER A 1 3.94 -18.12 -18.76
CA SER A 1 4.56 -18.39 -17.45
C SER A 1 6.03 -18.11 -17.58
N GLY A 2 6.57 -17.32 -16.66
CA GLY A 2 7.98 -16.96 -16.61
C GLY A 2 8.80 -17.86 -15.70
N PRO A 3 9.96 -17.38 -15.20
CA PRO A 3 10.87 -18.22 -14.43
C PRO A 3 10.26 -18.68 -13.11
N THR A 4 10.69 -19.87 -12.67
CA THR A 4 10.31 -20.42 -11.37
C THR A 4 11.29 -19.96 -10.29
N ILE A 5 10.75 -19.34 -9.25
CA ILE A 5 11.48 -18.89 -8.05
C ILE A 5 11.06 -19.70 -6.84
N ALA A 6 11.74 -19.54 -5.71
CA ALA A 6 11.28 -20.02 -4.41
C ALA A 6 11.26 -18.85 -3.41
N LEU A 7 10.52 -19.03 -2.33
CA LEU A 7 10.43 -18.08 -1.23
C LEU A 7 11.10 -18.68 0.01
N ASP A 8 11.99 -17.91 0.63
CA ASP A 8 12.58 -18.23 1.93
C ASP A 8 12.03 -17.25 2.96
N THR A 9 11.13 -17.71 3.83
CA THR A 9 10.53 -16.87 4.88
C THR A 9 11.60 -16.45 5.88
N VAL A 10 11.97 -15.17 5.86
CA VAL A 10 13.00 -14.62 6.74
C VAL A 10 12.43 -14.05 8.02
N ALA A 11 11.16 -13.65 8.05
CA ALA A 11 10.45 -13.25 9.25
C ALA A 11 8.94 -13.39 9.07
N ASP A 12 8.23 -13.71 10.14
CA ASP A 12 6.77 -13.81 10.17
C ASP A 12 6.19 -13.20 11.45
N GLY A 13 4.86 -13.20 11.53
CA GLY A 13 4.12 -12.74 12.70
C GLY A 13 3.77 -11.25 12.68
N PHE A 14 3.97 -10.57 11.56
CA PHE A 14 3.45 -9.22 11.30
C PHE A 14 1.91 -9.26 11.21
N GLU A 15 1.25 -8.14 11.47
CA GLU A 15 -0.19 -8.04 11.21
C GLU A 15 -0.44 -7.70 9.73
N VAL A 16 0.17 -6.62 9.23
CA VAL A 16 0.08 -6.10 7.85
C VAL A 16 1.41 -5.37 7.50
N PRO A 17 2.45 -6.11 7.07
CA PRO A 17 3.76 -5.51 6.76
C PRO A 17 3.64 -4.62 5.51
N THR A 18 3.78 -3.31 5.68
CA THR A 18 3.51 -2.33 4.63
C THR A 18 4.73 -2.01 3.79
N ASP A 19 5.92 -1.88 4.38
CA ASP A 19 7.13 -1.45 3.65
C ASP A 19 8.38 -2.11 4.25
N PHE A 20 9.42 -2.23 3.43
CA PHE A 20 10.71 -2.84 3.76
C PHE A 20 11.84 -1.87 3.48
N ALA A 21 12.81 -1.78 4.39
CA ALA A 21 14.02 -1.00 4.17
C ALA A 21 15.28 -1.68 4.72
N ALA A 22 16.36 -1.59 3.95
CA ALA A 22 17.72 -1.87 4.40
C ALA A 22 18.48 -0.52 4.51
N PRO A 23 19.02 -0.15 5.69
CA PRO A 23 19.83 1.05 5.80
C PRO A 23 21.19 0.85 5.11
N PRO A 24 21.68 1.83 4.34
CA PRO A 24 23.00 1.74 3.72
C PRO A 24 24.10 1.41 4.73
N GLY A 25 24.85 0.35 4.46
CA GLY A 25 25.99 -0.07 5.30
C GLY A 25 25.60 -0.73 6.62
N ASP A 26 24.34 -1.12 6.80
CA ASP A 26 23.83 -1.87 7.93
C ASP A 26 23.30 -3.23 7.47
N ASP A 27 23.76 -4.33 8.09
CA ASP A 27 23.34 -5.68 7.71
C ASP A 27 21.89 -6.01 8.13
N ARG A 28 21.24 -5.11 8.89
CA ARG A 28 19.87 -5.29 9.35
C ARG A 28 18.88 -4.88 8.27
N ARG A 29 17.71 -5.51 8.34
CA ARG A 29 16.56 -5.16 7.52
C ARG A 29 15.41 -4.77 8.44
N PHE A 30 14.58 -3.87 7.97
CA PHE A 30 13.47 -3.33 8.71
C PHE A 30 12.19 -3.58 7.94
N VAL A 31 11.15 -3.93 8.68
CA VAL A 31 9.78 -4.05 8.16
C VAL A 31 8.91 -3.16 9.01
N ILE A 32 8.18 -2.25 8.39
CA ILE A 32 7.13 -1.50 9.09
C ILE A 32 5.80 -2.23 8.96
N ASP A 33 5.03 -2.18 10.04
CA ASP A 33 3.72 -2.80 10.14
C ASP A 33 2.67 -1.70 10.20
N LEU A 34 1.56 -1.84 9.47
CA LEU A 34 0.47 -0.86 9.39
C LEU A 34 0.05 -0.30 10.78
N PRO A 35 0.01 -1.09 11.88
CA PRO A 35 -0.39 -0.60 13.21
C PRO A 35 0.63 0.32 13.90
N GLY A 36 1.79 0.58 13.30
CA GLY A 36 2.74 1.60 13.76
C GLY A 36 4.05 1.06 14.32
N GLN A 37 4.33 -0.23 14.22
CA GLN A 37 5.59 -0.81 14.69
C GLN A 37 6.61 -0.85 13.55
N VAL A 38 7.86 -0.51 13.89
CA VAL A 38 9.04 -0.76 13.07
C VAL A 38 9.77 -1.95 13.66
N TYR A 39 9.92 -3.03 12.92
CA TYR A 39 10.58 -4.25 13.36
C TYR A 39 11.93 -4.45 12.66
N THR A 40 12.91 -4.99 13.37
CA THR A 40 14.10 -5.58 12.73
C THR A 40 13.80 -7.01 12.26
N VAL A 41 14.45 -7.42 11.18
CA VAL A 41 14.56 -8.84 10.77
C VAL A 41 15.90 -9.35 11.26
N GLU A 42 15.88 -10.40 12.08
CA GLU A 42 17.09 -10.95 12.70
C GLU A 42 17.96 -11.70 11.68
N SER A 43 19.29 -11.63 11.84
CA SER A 43 20.26 -12.28 10.94
C SER A 43 20.11 -13.81 10.84
N GLY A 44 19.56 -14.45 11.87
CA GLY A 44 19.23 -15.88 11.88
C GLY A 44 17.83 -16.22 11.36
N GLY A 45 17.09 -15.22 10.89
CA GLY A 45 15.66 -15.28 10.63
C GLY A 45 14.82 -14.98 11.88
N GLY A 46 13.59 -14.57 11.65
CA GLY A 46 12.61 -14.16 12.64
C GLY A 46 12.42 -12.65 12.72
N ARG A 47 11.23 -12.25 13.17
CA ARG A 47 10.92 -10.88 13.54
C ARG A 47 11.53 -10.57 14.91
N GLY A 48 12.32 -9.51 14.98
CA GLY A 48 12.88 -8.98 16.23
C GLY A 48 11.82 -8.30 17.10
N GLU A 49 12.26 -7.77 18.25
CA GLU A 49 11.44 -6.85 19.02
C GLU A 49 11.22 -5.53 18.26
N PRO A 50 10.14 -4.77 18.52
CA PRO A 50 9.94 -3.48 17.89
C PRO A 50 11.14 -2.55 18.14
N PHE A 51 11.78 -2.10 17.06
CA PHE A 51 12.81 -1.07 17.07
C PHE A 51 12.21 0.30 17.43
N PHE A 52 10.99 0.55 16.94
CA PHE A 52 10.24 1.77 17.22
C PHE A 52 8.74 1.53 17.16
N ASP A 53 7.98 2.40 17.84
CA ASP A 53 6.52 2.34 17.87
C ASP A 53 5.93 3.76 17.75
N VAL A 54 5.21 4.01 16.65
CA VAL A 54 4.47 5.25 16.38
C VAL A 54 2.96 5.09 16.51
N SER A 55 2.46 3.95 17.01
CA SER A 55 1.01 3.67 17.12
C SER A 55 0.24 4.75 17.89
N GLY A 56 0.87 5.38 18.89
CA GLY A 56 0.29 6.49 19.65
C GLY A 56 0.12 7.80 18.86
N ARG A 57 0.66 7.87 17.64
CA ARG A 57 0.55 9.02 16.73
C ARG A 57 -0.47 8.80 15.62
N LEU A 58 -0.94 7.57 15.45
CA LEU A 58 -1.79 7.22 14.32
C LEU A 58 -3.23 7.67 14.56
N SER A 59 -3.88 8.05 13.46
CA SER A 59 -5.33 8.09 13.37
C SER A 59 -5.92 6.68 13.49
N GLU A 60 -7.24 6.58 13.55
CA GLU A 60 -7.91 5.28 13.57
C GLU A 60 -7.55 4.44 12.34
N LEU A 61 -7.13 3.19 12.53
CA LEU A 61 -6.75 2.28 11.45
C LEU A 61 -7.98 1.82 10.65
N THR A 62 -8.37 2.61 9.65
CA THR A 62 -9.38 2.25 8.65
C THR A 62 -8.98 2.80 7.29
N GLY A 63 -9.42 2.13 6.22
CA GLY A 63 -8.95 2.46 4.87
C GLY A 63 -7.50 2.07 4.70
N GLU A 64 -6.72 2.96 4.08
CA GLU A 64 -5.27 2.82 3.89
C GLU A 64 -4.46 3.47 5.03
N ARG A 65 -5.12 3.98 6.07
CA ARG A 65 -4.44 4.71 7.14
C ARG A 65 -3.55 3.79 7.99
N GLY A 66 -2.35 4.27 8.31
CA GLY A 66 -1.41 3.57 9.18
C GLY A 66 0.01 4.11 9.07
N LEU A 67 0.99 3.24 9.34
CA LEU A 67 2.39 3.47 9.02
C LEU A 67 2.68 2.94 7.60
N LEU A 68 3.09 3.82 6.68
CA LEU A 68 3.02 3.57 5.24
C LEU A 68 4.36 3.60 4.51
N GLY A 69 5.34 4.34 5.04
CA GLY A 69 6.65 4.47 4.42
C GLY A 69 7.78 4.54 5.42
N ILE A 70 8.94 3.99 5.03
CA ILE A 70 10.20 4.12 5.75
C ILE A 70 11.36 4.39 4.77
N ALA A 71 12.25 5.30 5.12
CA ALA A 71 13.52 5.47 4.43
C ALA A 71 14.65 5.78 5.40
N PHE A 72 15.85 5.26 5.13
CA PHE A 72 17.06 5.62 5.87
C PHE A 72 17.86 6.65 5.10
N HIS A 73 18.44 7.62 5.81
CA HIS A 73 19.34 8.58 5.18
C HIS A 73 20.51 7.86 4.49
N PRO A 74 21.01 8.33 3.34
CA PRO A 74 22.20 7.75 2.69
C PRO A 74 23.48 7.74 3.53
N ALA A 75 23.49 8.43 4.68
CA ALA A 75 24.59 8.54 5.63
C ALA A 75 24.13 8.07 7.03
N PHE A 76 23.24 7.08 7.08
CA PHE A 76 22.63 6.58 8.31
C PHE A 76 23.66 6.04 9.31
N ASP A 77 24.76 5.47 8.82
CA ASP A 77 25.90 5.01 9.62
C ASP A 77 26.57 6.15 10.41
N GLU A 78 26.56 7.37 9.86
CA GLU A 78 27.13 8.57 10.46
C GLU A 78 26.10 9.39 11.27
N ASN A 79 24.92 9.65 10.69
CA ASN A 79 23.97 10.63 11.21
C ASN A 79 22.78 10.01 11.96
N ARG A 80 22.55 8.70 11.81
CA ARG A 80 21.46 7.93 12.44
C ARG A 80 20.06 8.42 12.07
N ARG A 81 19.88 9.12 10.95
CA ARG A 81 18.60 9.70 10.53
C ARG A 81 17.80 8.71 9.69
N PHE A 82 16.53 8.59 10.00
CA PHE A 82 15.56 7.82 9.23
C PHE A 82 14.22 8.54 9.23
N PHE A 83 13.38 8.22 8.27
CA PHE A 83 12.16 8.96 7.96
C PHE A 83 10.99 7.99 7.92
N LEU A 84 9.86 8.40 8.49
CA LEU A 84 8.63 7.64 8.45
C LEU A 84 7.51 8.48 7.86
N ARG A 85 6.63 7.83 7.10
CA ARG A 85 5.37 8.38 6.61
C ARG A 85 4.20 7.68 7.28
N TYR A 86 3.33 8.42 7.95
CA TYR A 86 2.19 7.86 8.67
C TYR A 86 0.96 8.77 8.73
N SER A 87 -0.20 8.13 8.84
CA SER A 87 -1.51 8.78 8.92
C SER A 87 -1.83 9.26 10.35
N ALA A 88 -1.63 10.55 10.64
CA ALA A 88 -1.94 11.18 11.92
C ALA A 88 -3.40 11.67 12.03
N PRO A 89 -3.95 11.90 13.24
CA PRO A 89 -5.23 12.59 13.40
C PRO A 89 -5.22 13.92 12.66
N LEU A 90 -6.36 14.26 12.04
CA LEU A 90 -6.51 15.48 11.26
C LEU A 90 -6.07 16.72 12.04
N ALA A 91 -5.26 17.57 11.40
CA ALA A 91 -4.80 18.83 11.96
C ALA A 91 -5.99 19.73 12.35
N ALA A 92 -5.82 20.54 13.40
CA ALA A 92 -6.92 21.33 13.96
C ALA A 92 -7.40 22.46 13.02
N ASP A 93 -6.54 22.89 12.11
CA ASP A 93 -6.76 23.92 11.09
C ASP A 93 -6.97 23.34 9.69
N ALA A 94 -7.00 22.02 9.55
CA ALA A 94 -7.31 21.35 8.30
C ALA A 94 -8.75 21.68 7.82
N PRO A 95 -9.03 21.58 6.52
CA PRO A 95 -10.36 21.82 6.00
C PRO A 95 -11.41 20.87 6.60
N GLU A 96 -12.62 21.40 6.84
CA GLU A 96 -13.72 20.61 7.40
C GLU A 96 -14.08 19.43 6.48
N GLY A 97 -14.22 18.25 7.09
CA GLY A 97 -14.62 17.02 6.39
C GLY A 97 -13.46 16.19 5.84
N PHE A 98 -12.21 16.68 5.93
CA PHE A 98 -11.03 15.89 5.62
C PHE A 98 -10.88 14.73 6.63
N SER A 99 -10.14 13.70 6.22
CA SER A 99 -10.09 12.42 6.93
C SER A 99 -8.98 12.37 7.97
N HIS A 100 -7.78 12.80 7.60
CA HIS A 100 -6.55 12.68 8.40
C HIS A 100 -5.45 13.55 7.79
N THR A 101 -4.28 13.59 8.44
CA THR A 101 -3.10 14.27 7.93
C THR A 101 -1.98 13.24 7.74
N GLU A 102 -1.43 13.14 6.53
CA GLU A 102 -0.23 12.35 6.26
C GLU A 102 1.01 13.12 6.69
N VAL A 103 1.74 12.55 7.65
CA VAL A 103 2.93 13.17 8.23
C VAL A 103 4.16 12.45 7.71
N LEU A 104 5.06 13.20 7.09
CA LEU A 104 6.45 12.80 6.85
C LEU A 104 7.31 13.40 7.95
N ALA A 105 7.94 12.55 8.76
CA ALA A 105 8.78 12.99 9.86
C ALA A 105 10.14 12.28 9.87
N GLU A 106 11.15 13.04 10.26
CA GLU A 106 12.47 12.52 10.59
C GLU A 106 12.53 12.10 12.05
N PHE A 107 13.16 10.95 12.27
CA PHE A 107 13.56 10.40 13.54
C PHE A 107 15.07 10.15 13.57
N ARG A 108 15.60 9.94 14.77
CA ARG A 108 17.02 9.68 14.99
C ARG A 108 17.23 8.41 15.79
N ALA A 109 17.98 7.46 15.26
CA ALA A 109 18.42 6.29 15.99
C ALA A 109 19.49 6.65 17.03
N THR A 110 19.64 5.82 18.06
CA THR A 110 20.72 5.93 19.04
C THR A 110 22.09 5.74 18.35
N GLU A 111 23.19 6.13 18.99
CA GLU A 111 24.53 6.03 18.38
C GLU A 111 24.90 4.60 17.98
N ASP A 112 24.50 3.62 18.79
CA ASP A 112 24.65 2.17 18.55
C ASP A 112 23.54 1.59 17.65
N ALA A 113 22.62 2.46 17.18
CA ALA A 113 21.46 2.14 16.37
C ALA A 113 20.58 1.02 16.95
N SER A 114 20.59 0.79 18.27
CA SER A 114 19.78 -0.24 18.94
C SER A 114 18.34 0.21 19.24
N GLY A 115 18.06 1.51 19.13
CA GLY A 115 16.72 2.08 19.27
C GLY A 115 16.64 3.50 18.72
N VAL A 116 15.63 4.24 19.15
CA VAL A 116 15.36 5.62 18.73
C VAL A 116 15.59 6.59 19.89
N VAL A 117 16.15 7.77 19.60
CA VAL A 117 16.36 8.85 20.58
C VAL A 117 15.01 9.32 21.10
N GLU A 118 14.79 9.18 22.40
CA GLU A 118 13.51 9.52 23.04
C GLU A 118 13.14 10.99 22.83
N GLY A 119 11.91 11.22 22.36
CA GLY A 119 11.36 12.56 22.14
C GLY A 119 11.91 13.30 20.93
N PHE A 120 12.78 12.68 20.12
CA PHE A 120 13.23 13.28 18.86
C PHE A 120 12.24 12.96 17.74
N GLU A 121 11.63 14.00 17.20
CA GLU A 121 10.77 13.96 16.01
C GLU A 121 10.85 15.33 15.35
N ARG A 122 11.18 15.36 14.05
CA ARG A 122 11.14 16.56 13.22
C ARG A 122 10.17 16.31 12.08
N VAL A 123 8.95 16.82 12.20
CA VAL A 123 7.97 16.81 11.11
C VAL A 123 8.55 17.63 9.97
N LEU A 124 8.60 17.04 8.78
CA LEU A 124 9.08 17.68 7.55
C LEU A 124 7.90 18.21 6.73
N LEU A 125 6.92 17.35 6.48
CA LEU A 125 5.70 17.69 5.75
C LEU A 125 4.48 17.14 6.49
N ALA A 126 3.39 17.88 6.41
CA ALA A 126 2.07 17.48 6.89
C ALA A 126 1.04 17.85 5.81
N VAL A 127 0.46 16.84 5.17
CA VAL A 127 -0.48 17.03 4.06
C VAL A 127 -1.84 16.49 4.48
N ASP A 128 -2.86 17.34 4.44
CA ASP A 128 -4.22 16.96 4.83
C ASP A 128 -4.88 16.15 3.69
N GLU A 129 -5.39 14.97 4.03
CA GLU A 129 -5.99 14.04 3.08
C GLU A 129 -7.52 14.13 3.10
N PRO A 130 -8.17 14.39 1.95
CA PRO A 130 -9.63 14.50 1.87
C PRO A 130 -10.34 13.20 2.27
N THR A 131 -9.76 12.05 1.90
CA THR A 131 -10.31 10.74 2.21
C THR A 131 -9.29 9.85 2.94
N LYS A 132 -9.63 8.59 3.19
CA LYS A 132 -8.77 7.61 3.87
C LYS A 132 -8.11 6.62 2.88
N TYR A 133 -8.11 7.01 1.61
CA TYR A 133 -7.73 6.20 0.47
C TYR A 133 -6.91 7.05 -0.49
N HIS A 134 -6.12 6.36 -1.30
CA HIS A 134 -5.10 6.92 -2.18
C HIS A 134 -4.10 7.76 -1.40
N ASN A 135 -3.66 7.22 -0.27
CA ASN A 135 -2.71 7.92 0.58
C ASN A 135 -1.33 7.93 -0.06
N GLY A 136 -1.00 7.08 -1.04
CA GLY A 136 0.39 6.79 -1.41
C GLY A 136 1.13 6.17 -0.22
N GLY A 137 2.43 6.46 -0.06
CA GLY A 137 3.16 5.90 1.10
C GLY A 137 4.66 5.88 0.96
N ALA A 138 5.14 5.81 -0.28
CA ALA A 138 6.51 5.44 -0.53
C ALA A 138 7.48 6.58 -0.19
N LEU A 139 8.63 6.20 0.37
CA LEU A 139 9.77 7.07 0.60
C LEU A 139 11.01 6.45 -0.05
N ALA A 140 11.79 7.24 -0.77
CA ALA A 140 13.04 6.78 -1.36
C ALA A 140 14.05 7.91 -1.43
N PHE A 141 15.32 7.61 -1.14
CA PHE A 141 16.41 8.53 -1.46
C PHE A 141 16.86 8.32 -2.90
N GLY A 142 16.93 9.41 -3.65
CA GLY A 142 17.51 9.38 -4.99
C GLY A 142 19.04 9.32 -4.97
N PRO A 143 19.65 8.97 -6.12
CA PRO A 143 21.12 9.00 -6.27
C PRO A 143 21.70 10.42 -6.15
N ASP A 144 20.84 11.44 -6.20
CA ASP A 144 21.15 12.84 -5.97
C ASP A 144 21.18 13.24 -4.49
N GLY A 145 20.82 12.32 -3.58
CA GLY A 145 20.85 12.53 -2.13
C GLY A 145 19.58 13.18 -1.56
N TYR A 146 18.57 13.47 -2.39
CA TYR A 146 17.32 14.06 -1.95
C TYR A 146 16.29 12.98 -1.58
N LEU A 147 15.35 13.35 -0.70
CA LEU A 147 14.24 12.48 -0.31
C LEU A 147 13.07 12.70 -1.27
N TYR A 148 12.59 11.60 -1.85
CA TYR A 148 11.38 11.54 -2.65
C TYR A 148 10.24 10.97 -1.81
N ALA A 149 9.04 11.51 -1.97
CA ALA A 149 7.85 11.07 -1.25
C ALA A 149 6.63 11.00 -2.18
N SER A 150 5.89 9.89 -2.16
CA SER A 150 4.68 9.73 -2.99
C SER A 150 3.42 10.18 -2.24
N TYR A 151 2.55 10.93 -2.93
CA TYR A 151 1.23 11.34 -2.45
C TYR A 151 0.19 11.01 -3.52
N GLY A 152 -0.82 10.22 -3.17
CA GLY A 152 -1.94 9.97 -4.08
C GLY A 152 -2.87 11.18 -4.17
N ASP A 153 -3.89 11.07 -5.00
CA ASP A 153 -4.77 12.16 -5.40
C ASP A 153 -5.79 12.57 -4.32
N GLY A 154 -5.71 12.01 -3.11
CA GLY A 154 -6.63 12.28 -2.01
C GLY A 154 -7.89 11.41 -2.00
N GLY A 155 -8.06 10.56 -3.02
CA GLY A 155 -9.04 9.48 -3.08
C GLY A 155 -10.50 9.89 -3.24
N GLY A 156 -11.35 8.89 -3.43
CA GLY A 156 -12.74 9.08 -3.79
C GLY A 156 -13.01 8.64 -5.23
N SER A 157 -14.21 8.16 -5.51
CA SER A 157 -14.53 7.67 -6.84
C SER A 157 -14.59 8.85 -7.82
N ARG A 158 -13.93 8.72 -8.98
CA ARG A 158 -13.98 9.66 -10.11
C ARG A 158 -13.25 10.99 -9.86
N ASP A 159 -12.46 11.10 -8.80
CA ASP A 159 -11.67 12.29 -8.43
C ASP A 159 -12.50 13.57 -8.41
N THR A 160 -13.73 13.45 -7.92
CA THR A 160 -14.66 14.58 -7.76
C THR A 160 -15.05 14.76 -6.31
N GLY A 161 -15.19 16.01 -5.88
CA GLY A 161 -15.76 16.35 -4.58
C GLY A 161 -14.80 17.10 -3.68
N LEU A 162 -14.95 16.90 -2.37
CA LEU A 162 -14.16 17.60 -1.35
C LEU A 162 -12.66 17.34 -1.58
N GLY A 163 -11.86 18.41 -1.54
CA GLY A 163 -10.41 18.33 -1.63
C GLY A 163 -9.83 18.03 -3.01
N HIS A 164 -10.65 18.01 -4.07
CA HIS A 164 -10.19 17.87 -5.45
C HIS A 164 -10.15 19.23 -6.13
N ALA A 165 -8.99 19.60 -6.66
CA ALA A 165 -8.79 20.84 -7.39
C ALA A 165 -9.62 20.89 -8.68
N THR A 166 -9.99 22.10 -9.09
CA THR A 166 -10.47 22.32 -10.47
C THR A 166 -9.29 22.40 -11.41
N ASP A 167 -9.37 21.73 -12.55
CA ASP A 167 -8.23 21.64 -13.46
C ASP A 167 -8.61 21.89 -14.93
N TRP A 168 -7.62 21.95 -15.81
CA TRP A 168 -7.70 22.34 -17.21
C TRP A 168 -8.56 21.42 -18.09
N TYR A 169 -8.70 20.14 -17.74
CA TYR A 169 -9.36 19.16 -18.61
C TYR A 169 -10.86 19.08 -18.37
N GLU A 170 -11.65 19.95 -19.02
CA GLU A 170 -13.10 20.06 -18.80
C GLU A 170 -13.92 18.76 -18.92
N ALA A 171 -13.43 17.75 -19.67
CA ALA A 171 -14.15 16.49 -19.83
C ALA A 171 -14.16 15.64 -18.54
N ASN A 172 -13.14 15.80 -17.69
CA ASN A 172 -13.07 15.21 -16.36
C ASN A 172 -13.01 16.36 -15.36
N THR A 173 -14.14 16.62 -14.69
CA THR A 173 -14.29 17.80 -13.82
C THR A 173 -13.34 17.73 -12.60
N GLY A 174 -12.12 18.23 -12.76
CA GLY A 174 -11.12 18.29 -11.69
C GLY A 174 -10.41 16.97 -11.37
N GLY A 175 -9.53 17.05 -10.38
CA GLY A 175 -8.68 15.96 -9.92
C GLY A 175 -7.29 16.46 -9.54
N ASN A 176 -6.70 15.92 -8.48
CA ASN A 176 -5.42 16.43 -7.98
C ASN A 176 -4.22 16.00 -8.83
N GLY A 177 -4.32 14.90 -9.61
CA GLY A 177 -3.23 14.45 -10.48
C GLY A 177 -2.78 15.50 -11.51
N GLN A 178 -3.64 16.42 -11.94
CA GLN A 178 -3.24 17.48 -12.89
C GLN A 178 -3.00 18.85 -12.23
N ASP A 179 -3.28 18.96 -10.93
CA ASP A 179 -3.03 20.16 -10.14
C ASP A 179 -1.57 20.22 -9.70
N VAL A 180 -0.98 21.41 -9.83
CA VAL A 180 0.38 21.67 -9.35
C VAL A 180 0.44 22.85 -8.38
N GLY A 181 -0.70 23.49 -8.07
CA GLY A 181 -0.72 24.80 -7.42
C GLY A 181 -1.66 24.93 -6.22
N GLU A 182 -2.71 24.13 -6.12
CA GLU A 182 -3.63 24.19 -4.97
C GLU A 182 -3.18 23.26 -3.84
N ASN A 183 -2.60 22.10 -4.16
CA ASN A 183 -2.13 21.12 -3.18
C ASN A 183 -1.01 20.20 -3.71
N LEU A 184 -0.51 19.31 -2.85
CA LEU A 184 0.60 18.38 -3.13
C LEU A 184 0.12 16.97 -3.55
N LEU A 185 -1.18 16.74 -3.70
CA LEU A 185 -1.75 15.43 -3.96
C LEU A 185 -1.58 15.03 -5.44
N GLY A 186 -1.53 13.72 -5.72
CA GLY A 186 -1.36 13.18 -7.07
C GLY A 186 0.04 13.40 -7.65
N SER A 187 1.05 13.39 -6.78
CA SER A 187 2.42 13.81 -7.11
C SER A 187 3.50 12.94 -6.46
N ILE A 188 4.70 13.03 -7.05
CA ILE A 188 5.95 12.67 -6.38
C ILE A 188 6.65 13.96 -5.98
N LEU A 189 6.95 14.10 -4.70
CA LEU A 189 7.69 15.23 -4.13
C LEU A 189 9.18 14.93 -4.09
N ARG A 190 10.02 15.97 -4.12
CA ARG A 190 11.48 15.88 -3.93
C ARG A 190 11.97 17.04 -3.06
N ILE A 191 12.49 16.73 -1.88
CA ILE A 191 12.92 17.71 -0.87
C ILE A 191 14.36 17.47 -0.39
N ASP A 192 15.03 18.54 0.02
CA ASP A 192 16.34 18.51 0.68
C ASP A 192 16.19 18.48 2.20
N VAL A 193 16.38 17.30 2.78
CA VAL A 193 16.27 17.09 4.23
C VAL A 193 17.53 17.50 5.01
N ASP A 194 18.64 17.77 4.32
CA ASP A 194 19.88 18.28 4.91
C ASP A 194 19.88 19.81 5.03
N GLY A 195 19.11 20.47 4.17
CA GLY A 195 18.86 21.90 4.20
C GLY A 195 17.71 22.32 5.10
N THR A 196 17.57 23.65 5.24
CA THR A 196 16.40 24.32 5.82
C THR A 196 16.19 25.62 5.06
N GLU A 197 14.95 25.95 4.73
CA GLU A 197 14.60 27.20 4.05
C GLU A 197 13.64 28.05 4.89
N GLY A 198 14.11 29.20 5.38
CA GLY A 198 13.32 30.04 6.28
C GLY A 198 12.97 29.32 7.58
N ASP A 199 11.68 29.15 7.83
CA ASP A 199 11.15 28.42 8.99
C ASP A 199 10.86 26.93 8.67
N GLU A 200 11.00 26.51 7.40
CA GLU A 200 10.78 25.13 6.99
C GLU A 200 11.93 24.21 7.43
N PRO A 201 11.62 23.00 7.91
CA PRO A 201 12.60 22.05 8.43
C PRO A 201 13.35 21.27 7.33
N TYR A 202 13.08 21.57 6.06
CA TYR A 202 13.73 21.09 4.84
C TYR A 202 14.00 22.28 3.91
N ALA A 203 14.77 22.08 2.84
CA ALA A 203 14.92 23.04 1.74
C ALA A 203 14.38 22.45 0.43
N ILE A 204 14.15 23.31 -0.55
CA ILE A 204 13.80 22.90 -1.91
C ILE A 204 15.07 22.76 -2.75
N PRO A 205 15.29 21.63 -3.45
CA PRO A 205 16.34 21.54 -4.45
C PRO A 205 16.18 22.60 -5.54
N GLU A 206 17.21 23.41 -5.79
CA GLU A 206 17.16 24.54 -6.74
C GLU A 206 16.76 24.13 -8.17
N ASP A 207 16.94 22.86 -8.52
CA ASP A 207 16.63 22.32 -9.84
C ASP A 207 15.28 21.58 -9.93
N ASN A 208 14.44 21.64 -8.89
CA ASN A 208 13.06 21.17 -8.96
C ASN A 208 12.29 21.87 -10.09
N PRO A 209 11.35 21.19 -10.77
CA PRO A 209 10.77 21.65 -12.03
C PRO A 209 9.89 22.91 -11.89
N LEU A 210 9.35 23.17 -10.69
CA LEU A 210 8.46 24.30 -10.45
C LEU A 210 9.15 25.50 -9.78
N VAL A 211 10.43 25.37 -9.41
CA VAL A 211 11.21 26.49 -8.83
C VAL A 211 11.28 27.65 -9.79
N GLY A 212 10.68 28.78 -9.39
CA GLY A 212 10.61 29.99 -10.21
C GLY A 212 9.50 29.98 -11.27
N GLU A 213 8.69 28.93 -11.31
CA GLU A 213 7.50 28.78 -12.15
C GLU A 213 6.22 28.86 -11.28
N ALA A 214 5.05 28.73 -11.90
CA ALA A 214 3.79 28.66 -11.15
C ALA A 214 3.54 27.23 -10.67
N GLY A 215 3.47 27.04 -9.35
CA GLY A 215 3.15 25.77 -8.70
C GLY A 215 3.75 25.66 -7.30
N LEU A 216 3.72 24.47 -6.73
CA LEU A 216 4.35 24.13 -5.45
C LEU A 216 5.73 23.52 -5.70
N ASP A 217 6.77 24.16 -5.15
CA ASP A 217 8.15 23.87 -5.49
C ASP A 217 8.63 22.46 -5.08
N GLU A 218 7.91 21.79 -4.18
CA GLU A 218 8.17 20.41 -3.77
C GLU A 218 7.92 19.38 -4.88
N GLN A 219 7.04 19.67 -5.83
CA GLN A 219 6.62 18.65 -6.80
C GLN A 219 7.72 18.36 -7.83
N TYR A 220 8.15 17.11 -7.89
CA TYR A 220 9.10 16.60 -8.88
C TYR A 220 8.39 16.09 -10.14
N ALA A 221 7.23 15.48 -9.96
CA ALA A 221 6.38 14.93 -11.02
C ALA A 221 4.93 14.86 -10.53
N TRP A 222 3.98 14.89 -11.46
CA TRP A 222 2.53 14.89 -11.18
C TRP A 222 1.80 14.01 -12.19
N GLY A 223 0.50 13.85 -12.03
CA GLY A 223 -0.32 13.03 -12.92
C GLY A 223 -0.53 11.63 -12.39
N PHE A 224 -0.46 11.44 -11.08
CA PHE A 224 -0.64 10.13 -10.44
C PHE A 224 -1.98 10.02 -9.72
N ARG A 225 -2.48 8.80 -9.59
CA ARG A 225 -3.69 8.46 -8.84
C ARG A 225 -3.38 8.02 -7.41
N ASN A 226 -2.70 6.89 -7.27
CA ASN A 226 -2.28 6.29 -6.02
C ASN A 226 -0.90 5.63 -6.20
N PRO A 227 0.18 6.42 -6.23
CA PRO A 227 1.56 5.96 -6.38
C PRO A 227 1.99 5.21 -5.10
N TRP A 228 1.63 3.92 -5.01
CA TRP A 228 1.69 3.12 -3.79
C TRP A 228 3.13 2.80 -3.37
N ARG A 229 3.96 2.35 -4.32
CA ARG A 229 5.37 2.01 -4.11
C ARG A 229 6.25 2.62 -5.18
N MET A 230 7.45 3.03 -4.77
CA MET A 230 8.46 3.57 -5.67
C MET A 230 9.85 3.17 -5.21
N GLY A 231 10.79 3.14 -6.15
CA GLY A 231 12.17 2.78 -5.87
C GLY A 231 13.09 3.26 -6.98
N PHE A 232 14.36 3.45 -6.64
CA PHE A 232 15.39 3.72 -7.64
C PHE A 232 16.04 2.42 -8.10
N SER A 233 16.25 2.28 -9.40
CA SER A 233 17.05 1.20 -9.99
C SER A 233 17.91 1.79 -11.11
N ASP A 234 19.22 1.56 -11.05
CA ASP A 234 20.20 2.12 -11.98
C ASP A 234 20.11 3.67 -12.13
N GLY A 235 19.73 4.34 -11.05
CA GLY A 235 19.57 5.80 -10.99
C GLY A 235 18.25 6.32 -11.57
N GLU A 236 17.35 5.43 -11.96
CA GLU A 236 16.02 5.77 -12.49
C GLU A 236 14.94 5.51 -11.46
N LEU A 237 13.97 6.41 -11.37
CA LEU A 237 12.84 6.27 -10.46
C LEU A 237 11.73 5.46 -11.16
N TYR A 238 11.27 4.39 -10.51
CA TYR A 238 10.10 3.63 -10.91
C TYR A 238 8.99 3.81 -9.89
N VAL A 239 7.76 4.04 -10.35
CA VAL A 239 6.58 4.24 -9.50
C VAL A 239 5.49 3.29 -9.97
N ALA A 240 4.92 2.51 -9.07
CA ALA A 240 3.71 1.73 -9.31
C ALA A 240 2.50 2.58 -8.92
N ASP A 241 1.70 2.95 -9.92
CA ASP A 241 0.50 3.75 -9.74
C ASP A 241 -0.76 2.88 -9.87
N VAL A 242 -1.54 2.82 -8.79
CA VAL A 242 -2.74 1.99 -8.75
C VAL A 242 -3.87 2.71 -9.48
N GLY A 243 -4.37 2.11 -10.56
CA GLY A 243 -5.45 2.67 -11.37
C GLY A 243 -6.84 2.50 -10.76
N GLN A 244 -7.88 3.01 -11.43
CA GLN A 244 -9.23 3.03 -10.87
C GLN A 244 -10.09 1.84 -11.29
N SER A 245 -10.22 1.63 -12.60
CA SER A 245 -11.33 0.91 -13.20
C SER A 245 -10.90 -0.22 -14.10
N ARG A 246 -9.74 -0.09 -14.76
CA ARG A 246 -9.40 -0.97 -15.88
C ARG A 246 -7.95 -1.35 -15.95
N PHE A 247 -7.02 -0.48 -15.60
CA PHE A 247 -5.60 -0.72 -15.83
C PHE A 247 -4.80 -0.41 -14.58
N GLU A 248 -3.72 -1.17 -14.44
CA GLU A 248 -2.66 -0.94 -13.46
C GLU A 248 -1.38 -0.59 -14.21
N GLU A 249 -0.54 0.26 -13.62
CA GLU A 249 0.63 0.77 -14.33
C GLU A 249 1.90 0.94 -13.49
N VAL A 250 3.05 0.84 -14.16
CA VAL A 250 4.35 1.24 -13.60
C VAL A 250 4.98 2.27 -14.52
N ASP A 251 5.38 3.39 -13.94
CA ASP A 251 5.99 4.52 -14.62
C ASP A 251 7.49 4.56 -14.41
N ARG A 252 8.24 4.89 -15.46
CA ARG A 252 9.63 5.35 -15.35
C ARG A 252 9.62 6.87 -15.22
N VAL A 253 9.77 7.34 -14.00
CA VAL A 253 9.52 8.73 -13.63
C VAL A 253 10.71 9.63 -13.93
N VAL A 254 10.43 10.74 -14.62
CA VAL A 254 11.37 11.83 -14.93
C VAL A 254 10.91 13.15 -14.33
N LYS A 255 11.88 14.01 -14.04
CA LYS A 255 11.66 15.39 -13.55
C LYS A 255 10.71 16.17 -14.45
N GLY A 256 9.67 16.77 -13.86
CA GLY A 256 8.63 17.54 -14.52
C GLY A 256 7.70 16.69 -15.41
N GLY A 257 7.69 15.36 -15.23
CA GLY A 257 6.81 14.48 -15.96
C GLY A 257 5.36 14.58 -15.48
N ASN A 258 4.42 14.53 -16.43
CA ASN A 258 2.99 14.42 -16.19
C ASN A 258 2.51 13.02 -16.63
N TYR A 259 2.07 12.18 -15.69
CA TYR A 259 1.63 10.78 -15.94
C TYR A 259 0.15 10.66 -16.27
N GLY A 260 -0.51 11.81 -16.47
CA GLY A 260 -1.77 11.87 -17.19
C GLY A 260 -3.01 11.55 -16.36
N TRP A 261 -2.93 11.07 -15.11
CA TRP A 261 -4.13 10.95 -14.28
C TRP A 261 -4.74 12.33 -13.99
N ASN A 262 -6.04 12.57 -14.18
CA ASN A 262 -7.10 11.63 -14.60
C ASN A 262 -7.54 11.83 -16.06
N VAL A 263 -6.70 12.35 -16.96
CA VAL A 263 -6.96 12.33 -18.41
C VAL A 263 -6.83 10.91 -18.98
N ARG A 264 -5.89 10.13 -18.42
CA ARG A 264 -5.53 8.77 -18.82
C ARG A 264 -5.51 7.81 -17.62
N GLU A 265 -5.62 6.52 -17.92
CA GLU A 265 -5.44 5.39 -17.02
C GLU A 265 -4.66 4.32 -17.82
N GLY A 266 -3.38 4.12 -17.54
CA GLY A 266 -2.49 3.43 -18.49
C GLY A 266 -2.28 4.27 -19.76
N THR A 267 -2.09 3.59 -20.89
CA THR A 267 -2.05 4.23 -22.22
C THR A 267 -3.43 4.62 -22.76
N HIS A 268 -4.47 4.54 -21.92
CA HIS A 268 -5.87 4.66 -22.35
C HIS A 268 -6.53 5.92 -21.81
N CYS A 269 -7.41 6.51 -22.62
CA CYS A 269 -8.23 7.63 -22.18
C CYS A 269 -9.15 7.23 -21.04
N TYR A 270 -9.34 8.15 -20.09
CA TYR A 270 -10.20 7.95 -18.94
C TYR A 270 -11.36 8.96 -18.92
N SER A 271 -12.49 8.56 -18.33
CA SER A 271 -13.68 9.40 -18.17
C SER A 271 -14.30 9.26 -16.80
N THR A 272 -14.31 10.34 -16.03
CA THR A 272 -15.00 10.40 -14.72
C THR A 272 -16.51 10.22 -14.86
N ALA A 273 -17.08 10.66 -16.00
CA ALA A 273 -18.50 10.48 -16.30
C ALA A 273 -18.87 9.03 -16.60
N ASN A 274 -17.98 8.25 -17.23
CA ASN A 274 -18.21 6.84 -17.58
C ASN A 274 -16.96 5.97 -17.34
N PRO A 275 -16.56 5.71 -16.09
CA PRO A 275 -15.29 5.03 -15.79
C PRO A 275 -15.16 3.62 -16.40
N GLY A 276 -16.29 2.94 -16.63
CA GLY A 276 -16.30 1.62 -17.27
C GLY A 276 -16.05 1.60 -18.78
N LYS A 277 -15.99 2.76 -19.45
CA LYS A 277 -15.87 2.89 -20.91
C LYS A 277 -14.70 3.80 -21.27
N ILE A 278 -13.73 3.24 -22.00
CA ILE A 278 -12.60 3.97 -22.58
C ILE A 278 -13.12 4.90 -23.70
N PRO A 279 -12.98 6.23 -23.58
CA PRO A 279 -13.22 7.16 -24.67
C PRO A 279 -12.32 6.86 -25.87
N ALA A 280 -12.77 7.18 -27.09
CA ALA A 280 -11.99 6.92 -28.29
C ALA A 280 -10.74 7.82 -28.40
N GLU A 281 -10.81 9.02 -27.82
CA GLU A 281 -9.77 10.04 -27.91
C GLU A 281 -9.73 10.85 -26.61
N CYS A 282 -8.53 11.29 -26.27
CA CYS A 282 -8.18 12.23 -25.22
C CYS A 282 -6.89 12.96 -25.66
N PRO A 283 -6.52 14.09 -25.02
CA PRO A 283 -5.28 14.77 -25.35
C PRO A 283 -4.03 13.92 -25.05
N GLU A 284 -3.00 14.07 -25.88
CA GLU A 284 -1.64 13.53 -25.66
C GLU A 284 -0.74 14.50 -24.89
N SER A 285 -1.20 15.74 -24.73
CA SER A 285 -0.49 16.82 -24.05
C SER A 285 -1.50 17.79 -23.45
N THR A 286 -1.07 18.57 -22.46
CA THR A 286 -1.87 19.70 -21.99
C THR A 286 -1.99 20.76 -23.11
N PRO A 287 -2.97 21.68 -23.04
CA PRO A 287 -3.03 22.84 -23.92
C PRO A 287 -1.81 23.75 -23.72
N PRO A 288 -1.35 24.51 -24.73
CA PRO A 288 -0.20 25.43 -24.58
C PRO A 288 -0.32 26.46 -23.45
N SER A 289 -1.55 26.77 -23.00
CA SER A 289 -1.82 27.65 -21.87
C SER A 289 -1.55 27.02 -20.50
N VAL A 290 -1.37 25.71 -20.43
CA VAL A 290 -1.14 24.93 -19.21
C VAL A 290 0.27 24.40 -19.26
N ARG A 291 1.17 24.99 -18.47
CA ARG A 291 2.57 24.55 -18.34
C ARG A 291 3.29 24.36 -19.70
N GLY A 292 2.94 25.20 -20.68
CA GLY A 292 3.59 25.20 -22.00
C GLY A 292 3.20 24.05 -22.94
N GLY A 293 2.17 23.26 -22.61
CA GLY A 293 1.74 22.13 -23.45
C GLY A 293 2.59 20.87 -23.26
N GLU A 294 2.91 20.54 -22.02
CA GLU A 294 3.69 19.35 -21.65
C GLU A 294 3.01 18.06 -22.13
N PRO A 295 3.79 17.04 -22.54
CA PRO A 295 3.23 15.75 -22.93
C PRO A 295 2.71 15.00 -21.70
N LEU A 296 1.60 14.26 -21.89
CA LEU A 296 1.21 13.20 -20.97
C LEU A 296 2.08 11.99 -21.28
N ARG A 297 2.71 11.41 -20.26
CA ARG A 297 3.68 10.33 -20.40
C ARG A 297 2.97 8.99 -20.26
N ASP A 298 3.34 8.05 -21.11
CA ASP A 298 2.88 6.67 -21.01
C ASP A 298 3.71 5.89 -19.97
N PRO A 299 3.13 4.88 -19.32
CA PRO A 299 3.87 3.99 -18.43
C PRO A 299 4.82 3.09 -19.19
N VAL A 300 5.73 2.44 -18.46
CA VAL A 300 6.59 1.37 -19.01
C VAL A 300 5.96 -0.01 -18.86
N ILE A 301 5.04 -0.21 -17.93
CA ILE A 301 4.26 -1.45 -17.79
C ILE A 301 2.80 -1.06 -17.64
N GLU A 302 1.91 -1.74 -18.36
CA GLU A 302 0.47 -1.67 -18.12
C GLU A 302 -0.14 -3.08 -18.19
N TYR A 303 -1.21 -3.31 -17.45
CA TYR A 303 -2.04 -4.50 -17.64
C TYR A 303 -3.49 -4.24 -17.22
N PRO A 304 -4.46 -4.88 -17.89
CA PRO A 304 -5.86 -4.70 -17.55
C PRO A 304 -6.23 -5.52 -16.31
N HIS A 305 -7.25 -5.11 -15.56
CA HIS A 305 -7.78 -5.91 -14.44
C HIS A 305 -8.26 -7.30 -14.87
N SER A 306 -8.77 -7.40 -16.10
CA SER A 306 -9.16 -8.68 -16.70
C SER A 306 -8.88 -8.73 -18.19
N ARG A 307 -8.55 -9.92 -18.69
CA ARG A 307 -8.36 -10.20 -20.12
C ARG A 307 -9.09 -11.49 -20.47
N ASP A 308 -9.93 -11.43 -21.50
CA ASP A 308 -10.73 -12.58 -21.98
C ASP A 308 -11.62 -13.24 -20.89
N GLY A 309 -12.02 -12.47 -19.88
CA GLY A 309 -12.82 -12.94 -18.75
C GLY A 309 -12.01 -13.47 -17.57
N GLU A 310 -10.69 -13.57 -17.71
CA GLU A 310 -9.79 -13.99 -16.64
C GLU A 310 -9.24 -12.77 -15.89
N PRO A 311 -9.22 -12.78 -14.54
CA PRO A 311 -8.55 -11.76 -13.75
C PRO A 311 -7.03 -11.78 -14.01
N ILE A 312 -6.41 -10.60 -14.04
CA ILE A 312 -4.94 -10.47 -14.16
C ILE A 312 -4.34 -9.83 -12.90
N GLY A 313 -5.00 -8.81 -12.36
CA GLY A 313 -4.58 -8.05 -11.20
C GLY A 313 -5.60 -6.97 -10.83
N VAL A 314 -5.49 -6.39 -9.65
CA VAL A 314 -6.43 -5.37 -9.15
C VAL A 314 -5.75 -4.14 -8.57
N SER A 315 -4.47 -4.24 -8.23
CA SER A 315 -3.67 -3.15 -7.65
C SER A 315 -2.20 -3.51 -7.78
N VAL A 316 -1.48 -2.79 -8.64
CA VAL A 316 -0.03 -3.01 -8.83
C VAL A 316 0.75 -2.77 -7.53
N ILE A 317 1.76 -3.61 -7.33
CA ILE A 317 2.79 -3.45 -6.31
C ILE A 317 4.12 -3.21 -7.03
N GLY A 318 4.77 -2.10 -6.70
CA GLY A 318 6.06 -1.72 -7.28
C GLY A 318 7.19 -2.67 -6.90
N GLY A 319 8.35 -2.45 -7.51
CA GLY A 319 9.55 -3.23 -7.21
C GLY A 319 10.77 -2.63 -7.86
N TYR A 320 11.71 -3.48 -8.28
CA TYR A 320 13.07 -3.05 -8.61
C TYR A 320 13.63 -3.84 -9.79
N VAL A 321 14.60 -3.25 -10.50
CA VAL A 321 15.45 -4.01 -11.41
C VAL A 321 16.34 -4.93 -10.58
N TYR A 322 16.27 -6.22 -10.85
CA TYR A 322 16.94 -7.23 -10.05
C TYR A 322 18.42 -7.37 -10.42
N ASP A 323 19.30 -7.19 -9.44
CA ASP A 323 20.76 -7.31 -9.54
C ASP A 323 21.36 -8.32 -8.54
N GLY A 324 20.52 -9.07 -7.83
CA GLY A 324 20.91 -10.09 -6.87
C GLY A 324 21.29 -11.47 -7.46
N THR A 325 21.24 -12.50 -6.61
CA THR A 325 21.76 -13.85 -6.88
C THR A 325 20.86 -14.79 -7.70
N VAL A 326 19.61 -14.42 -7.98
CA VAL A 326 18.69 -15.21 -8.82
C VAL A 326 18.96 -14.91 -10.31
N ASP A 327 19.83 -15.71 -10.93
CA ASP A 327 20.25 -15.53 -12.34
C ASP A 327 19.10 -15.32 -13.34
N ALA A 328 17.96 -16.00 -13.14
CA ALA A 328 16.81 -15.91 -14.04
C ALA A 328 16.08 -14.56 -14.00
N LEU A 329 16.31 -13.76 -12.95
CA LEU A 329 15.73 -12.44 -12.78
C LEU A 329 16.72 -11.32 -13.13
N GLY A 330 18.02 -11.61 -13.31
CA GLY A 330 19.05 -10.61 -13.55
C GLY A 330 18.69 -9.61 -14.67
N GLY A 331 18.68 -8.32 -14.33
CA GLY A 331 18.34 -7.21 -15.23
C GLY A 331 16.86 -7.09 -15.59
N ARG A 332 15.98 -7.89 -14.98
CA ARG A 332 14.52 -7.77 -15.12
C ARG A 332 13.98 -6.84 -14.04
N TYR A 333 12.95 -6.07 -14.36
CA TYR A 333 12.19 -5.35 -13.35
C TYR A 333 11.17 -6.29 -12.72
N VAL A 334 11.35 -6.62 -11.45
CA VAL A 334 10.47 -7.53 -10.71
C VAL A 334 9.46 -6.69 -9.95
N PHE A 335 8.18 -6.95 -10.22
CA PHE A 335 7.05 -6.24 -9.63
C PHE A 335 5.95 -7.25 -9.29
N GLY A 336 4.81 -6.78 -8.79
CA GLY A 336 3.70 -7.67 -8.49
C GLY A 336 2.34 -7.02 -8.59
N ASP A 337 1.34 -7.78 -8.22
CA ASP A 337 0.00 -7.28 -7.97
C ASP A 337 -0.48 -7.80 -6.62
N TYR A 338 -1.19 -6.94 -5.90
CA TYR A 338 -1.79 -7.23 -4.61
C TYR A 338 -2.62 -8.51 -4.64
N SER A 339 -3.47 -8.65 -5.67
CA SER A 339 -4.29 -9.83 -5.87
C SER A 339 -4.82 -9.98 -7.30
N GLN A 340 -4.80 -11.19 -7.86
CA GLN A 340 -5.40 -11.39 -9.18
C GLN A 340 -6.93 -11.43 -9.10
N ASP A 341 -7.49 -12.23 -8.21
CA ASP A 341 -8.91 -12.55 -8.13
C ASP A 341 -9.54 -12.29 -6.74
N GLY A 342 -8.81 -11.59 -5.87
CA GLY A 342 -9.16 -11.37 -4.47
C GLY A 342 -8.79 -12.54 -3.55
N ALA A 343 -8.06 -13.56 -4.03
CA ALA A 343 -7.57 -14.66 -3.19
C ALA A 343 -6.07 -14.56 -2.88
N GLN A 344 -5.24 -14.28 -3.88
CA GLN A 344 -3.78 -14.25 -3.73
C GLN A 344 -3.11 -13.25 -4.69
N GLY A 345 -1.95 -12.75 -4.27
CA GLY A 345 -1.07 -11.88 -5.05
C GLY A 345 -0.26 -12.64 -6.09
N ALA A 346 0.38 -11.88 -6.97
CA ALA A 346 1.23 -12.42 -8.02
C ALA A 346 2.54 -11.61 -8.12
N LEU A 347 3.59 -12.29 -8.59
CA LEU A 347 4.87 -11.67 -8.93
C LEU A 347 5.09 -11.78 -10.44
N PHE A 348 5.70 -10.77 -11.02
CA PHE A 348 6.01 -10.67 -12.44
C PHE A 348 7.45 -10.23 -12.63
N ALA A 349 8.04 -10.59 -13.78
CA ALA A 349 9.31 -10.04 -14.24
C ALA A 349 9.13 -9.41 -15.62
N ALA A 350 9.42 -8.12 -15.72
CA ALA A 350 9.41 -7.35 -16.95
C ALA A 350 10.81 -7.22 -17.55
N THR A 351 10.87 -7.09 -18.87
CA THR A 351 12.10 -6.84 -19.62
C THR A 351 12.23 -5.36 -19.92
N PRO A 352 13.18 -4.63 -19.31
CA PRO A 352 13.38 -3.24 -19.64
C PRO A 352 13.63 -3.01 -21.14
N ALA A 353 12.93 -2.04 -21.69
CA ALA A 353 13.09 -1.53 -23.06
C ALA A 353 13.27 -0.01 -23.04
N GLU A 354 13.96 0.54 -24.06
CA GLU A 354 14.21 1.98 -24.16
C GLU A 354 12.94 2.79 -24.41
N GLU A 355 12.01 2.25 -25.20
CA GLU A 355 10.76 2.91 -25.60
C GLU A 355 9.59 1.91 -25.54
N GLY A 356 8.41 2.44 -25.22
CA GLY A 356 7.17 1.67 -25.18
C GLY A 356 7.04 0.74 -23.97
N LEU A 357 5.96 -0.04 -24.00
CA LEU A 357 5.63 -0.99 -22.94
C LEU A 357 6.61 -2.16 -22.93
N TRP A 358 6.98 -2.55 -21.72
CA TRP A 358 7.86 -3.66 -21.44
C TRP A 358 7.07 -4.97 -21.47
N GLU A 359 7.65 -5.98 -22.09
CA GLU A 359 7.10 -7.34 -22.05
C GLU A 359 7.40 -7.95 -20.68
N PHE A 360 6.37 -8.53 -20.05
CA PHE A 360 6.48 -9.16 -18.74
C PHE A 360 5.83 -10.53 -18.68
N GLU A 361 6.27 -11.31 -17.70
CA GLU A 361 5.87 -12.69 -17.50
C GLU A 361 5.63 -12.97 -16.00
N GLN A 362 4.50 -13.61 -15.67
CA GLN A 362 4.18 -14.02 -14.29
C GLN A 362 5.16 -15.09 -13.83
N LEU A 363 5.76 -14.88 -12.66
CA LEU A 363 6.65 -15.82 -12.00
C LEU A 363 5.86 -17.00 -11.41
N THR A 364 6.53 -18.15 -11.28
CA THR A 364 5.95 -19.31 -10.59
C THR A 364 6.69 -19.56 -9.28
N VAL A 365 5.95 -19.73 -8.19
CA VAL A 365 6.51 -20.02 -6.86
C VAL A 365 6.62 -21.53 -6.66
N ALA A 366 7.84 -22.03 -6.55
CA ALA A 366 8.11 -23.43 -6.29
C ALA A 366 7.61 -23.86 -4.91
N GLY A 367 6.87 -24.97 -4.86
CA GLY A 367 6.38 -25.56 -3.61
C GLY A 367 4.96 -25.13 -3.22
N ALA A 368 4.40 -24.10 -3.87
CA ALA A 368 2.96 -23.80 -3.82
C ALA A 368 2.17 -24.81 -4.69
N GLU A 369 0.95 -25.18 -4.26
CA GLU A 369 0.15 -26.22 -4.94
C GLU A 369 -0.23 -25.85 -6.38
N ASP A 370 -0.47 -24.58 -6.63
CA ASP A 370 -0.84 -23.96 -7.91
C ASP A 370 0.32 -23.16 -8.54
N GLY A 371 1.44 -23.01 -7.82
CA GLY A 371 2.57 -22.20 -8.24
C GLY A 371 2.41 -20.71 -7.98
N GLU A 372 1.40 -20.32 -7.19
CA GLU A 372 1.09 -18.93 -6.87
C GLU A 372 1.68 -18.51 -5.52
N LEU A 373 1.50 -17.23 -5.15
CA LEU A 373 2.12 -16.66 -3.97
C LEU A 373 1.59 -17.27 -2.65
N GLY A 374 0.32 -17.67 -2.58
CA GLY A 374 -0.28 -18.24 -1.37
C GLY A 374 -0.65 -17.20 -0.28
N GLY A 375 -0.66 -15.92 -0.64
CA GLY A 375 -1.07 -14.79 0.20
C GLY A 375 -1.19 -13.52 -0.63
N TYR A 376 -1.68 -12.44 -0.04
CA TYR A 376 -1.67 -11.13 -0.70
C TYR A 376 -0.25 -10.56 -0.72
N LEU A 377 0.13 -9.88 -1.79
CA LEU A 377 1.39 -9.15 -1.87
C LEU A 377 1.17 -7.70 -1.42
N LEU A 378 1.94 -7.22 -0.45
CA LEU A 378 1.82 -5.84 0.06
C LEU A 378 2.94 -4.93 -0.43
N ASP A 379 4.13 -5.49 -0.61
CA ASP A 379 5.32 -4.76 -1.01
C ASP A 379 6.38 -5.72 -1.57
N ILE A 380 7.30 -5.16 -2.36
CA ILE A 380 8.56 -5.79 -2.72
C ILE A 380 9.66 -4.85 -2.25
N GLY A 381 10.49 -5.29 -1.31
CA GLY A 381 11.66 -4.54 -0.84
C GLY A 381 12.96 -5.03 -1.46
N GLN A 382 14.00 -4.19 -1.45
CA GLN A 382 15.35 -4.54 -1.89
C GLN A 382 16.36 -4.28 -0.76
N ASP A 383 17.35 -5.15 -0.60
CA ASP A 383 18.51 -4.88 0.26
C ASP A 383 19.74 -4.39 -0.52
N ASP A 384 20.78 -3.93 0.19
CA ASP A 384 22.02 -3.41 -0.40
C ASP A 384 22.77 -4.41 -1.29
N ALA A 385 22.42 -5.71 -1.24
CA ALA A 385 23.00 -6.74 -2.09
C ALA A 385 22.16 -7.03 -3.35
N GLY A 386 21.09 -6.26 -3.58
CA GLY A 386 20.21 -6.45 -4.72
C GLY A 386 19.18 -7.57 -4.55
N GLU A 387 19.07 -8.14 -3.35
CA GLU A 387 18.14 -9.21 -3.06
C GLU A 387 16.74 -8.64 -2.80
N LEU A 388 15.72 -9.30 -3.35
CA LEU A 388 14.34 -8.86 -3.20
C LEU A 388 13.58 -9.65 -2.16
N TYR A 389 12.65 -8.97 -1.49
CA TYR A 389 11.82 -9.50 -0.43
C TYR A 389 10.35 -9.22 -0.75
N ALA A 390 9.53 -10.26 -0.85
CA ALA A 390 8.08 -10.11 -0.94
C ALA A 390 7.50 -10.00 0.48
N LEU A 391 6.76 -8.93 0.76
CA LEU A 391 5.96 -8.80 1.98
C LEU A 391 4.55 -9.31 1.70
N THR A 392 4.08 -10.22 2.55
CA THR A 392 2.76 -10.84 2.37
C THR A 392 1.86 -10.62 3.57
N ALA A 393 0.56 -10.73 3.34
CA ALA A 393 -0.45 -10.83 4.39
C ALA A 393 -1.58 -11.81 3.99
N GLY A 394 -2.30 -12.32 5.00
CA GLY A 394 -3.40 -13.26 4.77
C GLY A 394 -2.96 -14.58 4.12
N GLY A 395 -3.92 -15.38 3.68
CA GLY A 395 -3.66 -16.69 3.08
C GLY A 395 -2.85 -17.63 3.99
N ASP A 396 -2.12 -18.55 3.36
CA ASP A 396 -1.26 -19.52 4.04
C ASP A 396 0.05 -18.89 4.54
N LEU A 397 0.48 -17.78 3.91
CA LEU A 397 1.71 -17.09 4.28
C LEU A 397 1.57 -16.15 5.50
N GLY A 398 0.38 -15.62 5.74
CA GLY A 398 0.16 -14.63 6.80
C GLY A 398 1.01 -13.37 6.62
N GLY A 399 1.11 -12.56 7.69
CA GLY A 399 1.98 -11.40 7.75
C GLY A 399 3.45 -11.81 7.85
N ALA A 400 4.19 -11.73 6.74
CA ALA A 400 5.55 -12.25 6.63
C ALA A 400 6.40 -11.50 5.60
N ALA A 401 7.72 -11.65 5.72
CA ALA A 401 8.71 -11.20 4.76
C ALA A 401 9.45 -12.42 4.20
N HIS A 402 9.51 -12.54 2.87
CA HIS A 402 10.09 -13.68 2.17
C HIS A 402 11.17 -13.23 1.21
N ARG A 403 12.40 -13.73 1.36
CA ARG A 403 13.44 -13.52 0.36
C ARG A 403 13.09 -14.30 -0.90
N ILE A 404 13.17 -13.66 -2.06
CA ILE A 404 13.07 -14.32 -3.36
C ILE A 404 14.41 -15.02 -3.64
N VAL A 405 14.39 -16.34 -3.77
CA VAL A 405 15.59 -17.17 -3.95
C VAL A 405 15.46 -18.09 -5.17
N PRO A 406 16.55 -18.65 -5.70
CA PRO A 406 16.48 -19.56 -6.83
C PRO A 406 15.62 -20.78 -6.47
N SER A 407 14.70 -21.17 -7.37
CA SER A 407 14.08 -22.49 -7.22
C SER A 407 15.19 -23.53 -7.30
N ARG A 408 15.30 -24.41 -6.29
CA ARG A 408 16.28 -25.51 -6.37
C ARG A 408 15.93 -26.30 -7.62
N GLY A 409 16.79 -26.23 -8.63
CA GLY A 409 16.65 -27.08 -9.80
C GLY A 409 16.51 -28.53 -9.34
N SER A 410 15.69 -29.30 -10.03
CA SER A 410 15.89 -30.75 -10.09
C SER A 410 17.26 -30.99 -10.72
N SER A 411 18.32 -30.77 -9.94
CA SER A 411 19.65 -31.20 -10.31
C SER A 411 19.53 -32.71 -10.46
N GLY A 412 19.65 -33.15 -11.71
CA GLY A 412 19.71 -34.56 -12.03
C GLY A 412 20.70 -35.20 -11.08
N ALA A 413 20.26 -36.24 -10.40
CA ALA A 413 21.11 -37.11 -9.63
C ALA A 413 22.18 -37.72 -10.56
N THR A 414 23.28 -37.02 -10.77
CA THR A 414 24.54 -37.64 -11.16
C THR A 414 25.30 -37.87 -9.88
N GLY A 415 25.20 -39.11 -9.39
CA GLY A 415 25.88 -39.54 -8.18
C GLY A 415 27.38 -39.33 -8.26
N ALA A 416 27.94 -38.84 -7.17
CA ALA A 416 29.28 -39.21 -6.73
C ALA A 416 29.15 -39.66 -5.28
N ALA A 417 29.47 -40.93 -5.06
CA ALA A 417 29.36 -41.62 -3.79
C ALA A 417 30.45 -41.21 -2.79
N ASN A 418 30.11 -41.46 -1.53
CA ASN A 418 30.96 -41.76 -0.37
C ASN A 418 31.77 -40.64 0.29
N GLY A 419 31.25 -40.27 1.47
CA GLY A 419 32.01 -39.73 2.60
C GLY A 419 31.22 -39.95 3.88
N THR A 420 31.04 -41.21 4.29
CA THR A 420 30.49 -41.58 5.61
C THR A 420 31.41 -41.09 6.72
N THR A 421 30.86 -40.27 7.63
CA THR A 421 31.34 -40.18 9.01
C THR A 421 30.26 -40.71 9.93
N ASP A 422 30.55 -41.89 10.49
CA ASP A 422 29.80 -42.56 11.56
C ASP A 422 29.61 -41.63 12.77
N ILE A 423 28.38 -41.53 13.26
CA ILE A 423 28.10 -41.21 14.66
C ILE A 423 27.57 -42.48 15.32
N ASP A 424 28.45 -43.11 16.10
CA ASP A 424 28.17 -44.19 17.01
C ASP A 424 27.27 -43.69 18.16
N ARG A 425 26.06 -44.25 18.28
CA ARG A 425 25.28 -44.24 19.51
C ARG A 425 24.74 -45.65 19.78
N THR A 426 25.50 -46.36 20.60
CA THR A 426 25.11 -47.55 21.36
C THR A 426 23.70 -47.49 21.94
N THR A 427 22.93 -48.55 21.67
CA THR A 427 21.61 -48.84 22.25
C THR A 427 21.74 -49.79 23.45
N VAL A 428 21.06 -49.44 24.54
CA VAL A 428 20.61 -50.33 25.64
C VAL A 428 19.28 -49.72 26.11
N GLY A 429 18.14 -50.37 26.30
CA GLY A 429 17.70 -51.75 26.27
C GLY A 429 16.34 -51.80 26.99
N ASN A 430 15.28 -52.15 26.26
CA ASN A 430 14.06 -52.87 26.66
C ASN A 430 13.18 -52.40 27.86
N ARG A 431 11.90 -52.07 27.57
CA ARG A 431 10.71 -52.64 28.24
C ARG A 431 9.39 -52.27 27.55
N THR A 432 8.50 -53.26 27.49
CA THR A 432 7.19 -53.31 26.81
C THR A 432 6.02 -53.00 27.77
N VAL A 433 4.82 -52.89 27.17
CA VAL A 433 3.42 -52.98 27.69
C VAL A 433 2.73 -51.61 27.79
N GLY A 434 1.53 -51.36 27.24
CA GLY A 434 0.56 -52.17 26.50
C GLY A 434 -0.65 -51.31 26.06
N THR A 435 -1.30 -51.78 24.99
CA THR A 435 -2.62 -51.50 24.38
C THR A 435 -3.71 -50.75 25.17
N ALA A 436 -4.49 -49.89 24.48
CA ALA A 436 -5.90 -50.17 24.13
C ALA A 436 -6.52 -49.06 23.24
N THR A 437 -7.15 -49.50 22.17
CA THR A 437 -8.09 -48.79 21.28
C THR A 437 -9.49 -48.89 21.88
N GLU A 438 -10.34 -47.87 21.75
CA GLU A 438 -11.78 -48.12 21.51
C GLU A 438 -12.53 -46.89 20.99
N THR A 439 -13.40 -47.17 20.02
CA THR A 439 -14.36 -46.31 19.35
C THR A 439 -15.74 -46.67 19.94
N ALA A 440 -16.62 -45.70 20.22
CA ALA A 440 -18.06 -45.95 20.20
C ALA A 440 -18.92 -44.67 20.18
N THR A 441 -19.89 -44.73 19.28
CA THR A 441 -21.10 -43.94 19.05
C THR A 441 -22.10 -43.94 20.22
N GLY A 442 -22.97 -42.93 20.29
CA GLY A 442 -24.22 -42.97 21.08
C GLY A 442 -25.12 -41.75 20.89
N THR A 443 -26.38 -41.98 20.54
CA THR A 443 -27.44 -41.05 20.13
C THR A 443 -28.44 -40.66 21.24
N ALA A 444 -29.08 -39.50 21.03
CA ALA A 444 -30.51 -39.16 21.23
C ALA A 444 -31.09 -38.66 22.58
N ASP A 445 -32.17 -37.88 22.38
CA ASP A 445 -33.26 -37.35 23.22
C ASP A 445 -33.02 -36.04 23.99
N GLU A 446 -33.65 -34.91 23.61
CA GLU A 446 -35.07 -34.50 23.60
C GLU A 446 -35.47 -33.82 24.93
N GLU A 447 -35.71 -32.50 24.92
CA GLU A 447 -36.93 -31.89 25.46
C GLU A 447 -36.97 -30.37 25.28
N ARG A 448 -38.17 -29.90 24.97
CA ARG A 448 -38.60 -28.50 24.85
C ARG A 448 -39.14 -28.03 26.22
N PRO A 449 -39.30 -26.72 26.44
CA PRO A 449 -40.65 -26.27 26.80
C PRO A 449 -41.08 -24.97 26.12
N THR A 450 -42.39 -24.87 25.97
CA THR A 450 -43.17 -23.70 25.55
C THR A 450 -43.65 -22.88 26.74
N GLY A 451 -43.80 -21.57 26.54
CA GLY A 451 -44.59 -20.68 27.39
C GLY A 451 -45.02 -19.43 26.60
N VAL A 452 -46.33 -19.27 26.46
CA VAL A 452 -47.07 -18.16 25.84
C VAL A 452 -47.43 -17.15 26.93
N GLU A 453 -47.43 -15.85 26.66
CA GLU A 453 -48.44 -14.90 27.15
C GLU A 453 -48.57 -13.66 26.23
N THR A 454 -49.77 -13.10 26.27
CA THR A 454 -50.44 -12.20 25.33
C THR A 454 -50.67 -10.81 25.92
N ASN A 455 -50.73 -9.77 25.07
CA ASN A 455 -51.62 -8.58 25.09
C ASN A 455 -51.05 -7.56 24.08
N GLY A 456 -51.79 -6.82 23.24
CA GLY A 456 -53.21 -6.56 23.16
C GLY A 456 -53.46 -5.09 22.75
N SER A 457 -53.83 -4.87 21.48
CA SER A 457 -54.74 -3.81 20.97
C SER A 457 -54.26 -2.36 20.80
N GLY A 458 -54.67 -1.79 19.66
CA GLY A 458 -54.72 -0.34 19.36
C GLY A 458 -54.86 -0.08 17.86
N ALA A 459 -56.10 0.06 17.37
CA ALA A 459 -56.45 0.31 15.96
C ALA A 459 -57.03 1.72 15.73
N GLY A 460 -56.94 2.19 14.47
CA GLY A 460 -57.69 3.32 13.87
C GLY A 460 -56.81 4.54 13.58
N GLY A 461 -56.81 5.21 12.40
CA GLY A 461 -57.58 5.09 11.15
C GLY A 461 -57.49 6.43 10.38
N THR A 462 -57.63 6.39 9.05
CA THR A 462 -58.10 7.45 8.09
C THR A 462 -57.23 8.72 7.92
N ASP A 463 -56.99 9.39 6.78
CA ASP A 463 -57.40 9.47 5.37
C ASP A 463 -56.23 10.17 4.62
N GLY A 464 -56.02 10.23 3.29
CA GLY A 464 -56.75 9.87 2.09
C GLY A 464 -56.01 10.42 0.83
N ALA A 465 -56.26 9.77 -0.32
CA ALA A 465 -56.35 10.22 -1.75
C ALA A 465 -55.36 11.27 -2.32
N ASP A 466 -54.87 11.26 -3.57
CA ASP A 466 -55.29 10.83 -4.94
C ASP A 466 -53.99 10.62 -5.77
N GLY A 467 -53.86 9.94 -6.93
CA GLY A 467 -54.80 9.35 -7.89
C GLY A 467 -54.10 9.20 -9.27
N THR A 468 -54.12 7.97 -9.83
CA THR A 468 -54.20 7.56 -11.27
C THR A 468 -53.10 7.96 -12.30
N SER A 469 -52.68 7.15 -13.28
CA SER A 469 -53.26 5.97 -13.98
C SER A 469 -52.24 5.27 -14.92
N ASP A 470 -52.38 3.95 -15.06
CA ASP A 470 -52.42 3.09 -16.29
C ASP A 470 -51.24 3.03 -17.28
N THR A 471 -50.88 1.92 -17.94
CA THR A 471 -51.43 0.55 -18.09
C THR A 471 -50.35 -0.43 -18.61
N ALA A 472 -50.65 -1.72 -18.48
CA ALA A 472 -49.82 -2.91 -18.67
C ALA A 472 -49.60 -3.41 -20.12
N GLY A 473 -48.66 -4.33 -20.27
CA GLY A 473 -48.54 -5.29 -21.38
C GLY A 473 -47.77 -6.54 -20.94
N GLU A 474 -48.48 -7.68 -20.88
CA GLU A 474 -48.04 -9.00 -20.40
C GLU A 474 -47.08 -9.74 -21.35
N GLY A 475 -46.25 -10.63 -20.78
CA GLY A 475 -45.44 -11.61 -21.52
C GLY A 475 -44.79 -12.65 -20.59
N THR A 476 -45.28 -13.88 -20.66
CA THR A 476 -45.00 -15.10 -19.88
C THR A 476 -43.55 -15.62 -19.83
N GLY A 477 -43.16 -16.32 -18.74
CA GLY A 477 -42.12 -17.36 -18.80
C GLY A 477 -41.32 -17.60 -17.50
N THR A 478 -41.35 -18.84 -17.01
CA THR A 478 -40.79 -19.38 -15.75
C THR A 478 -39.26 -19.57 -15.77
N GLU A 479 -38.54 -19.28 -14.66
CA GLU A 479 -37.33 -19.95 -14.11
C GLU A 479 -36.70 -19.04 -13.02
N SER A 480 -36.67 -19.37 -11.72
CA SER A 480 -35.68 -20.19 -10.99
C SER A 480 -34.20 -19.79 -11.17
N ARG A 481 -33.71 -18.83 -10.38
CA ARG A 481 -32.60 -18.94 -9.40
C ARG A 481 -32.07 -17.57 -9.01
N THR A 482 -31.80 -17.44 -7.72
CA THR A 482 -31.21 -16.31 -7.00
C THR A 482 -29.84 -15.90 -7.54
N ALA A 483 -29.72 -14.66 -8.01
CA ALA A 483 -28.47 -13.92 -8.09
C ALA A 483 -28.78 -12.48 -7.64
N THR A 484 -28.32 -12.11 -6.44
CA THR A 484 -28.33 -10.73 -5.96
C THR A 484 -27.28 -9.95 -6.74
N GLY A 485 -27.75 -9.05 -7.61
CA GLY A 485 -26.90 -8.18 -8.41
C GLY A 485 -26.15 -7.16 -7.57
N THR A 486 -24.85 -7.05 -7.83
CA THR A 486 -24.00 -5.92 -7.46
C THR A 486 -24.28 -4.76 -8.40
N SER A 487 -24.35 -3.55 -7.84
CA SER A 487 -24.57 -2.30 -8.56
C SER A 487 -23.39 -1.97 -9.46
N THR A 488 -23.70 -1.66 -10.71
CA THR A 488 -22.80 -1.15 -11.74
C THR A 488 -22.36 0.28 -11.41
N GLY A 489 -21.09 0.50 -11.05
CA GLY A 489 -20.53 1.85 -10.92
C GLY A 489 -19.20 1.99 -10.18
N GLU A 490 -18.75 0.98 -9.45
CA GLU A 490 -17.51 1.00 -8.66
C GLU A 490 -16.55 -0.05 -9.25
N GLY A 491 -15.46 0.41 -9.86
CA GLY A 491 -14.45 -0.44 -10.54
C GLY A 491 -13.60 -1.25 -9.56
N ALA A 492 -12.85 -2.24 -10.06
CA ALA A 492 -12.11 -3.21 -9.25
C ALA A 492 -10.82 -2.66 -8.58
N GLY A 493 -10.46 -1.38 -8.77
CA GLY A 493 -9.31 -0.71 -8.13
C GLY A 493 -9.43 -0.50 -6.61
N PHE A 494 -10.26 -1.30 -5.93
CA PHE A 494 -10.41 -1.37 -4.48
C PHE A 494 -9.50 -2.45 -3.84
N GLY A 495 -8.54 -3.05 -4.55
CA GLY A 495 -7.80 -4.23 -4.07
C GLY A 495 -7.01 -4.01 -2.79
N VAL A 496 -5.98 -3.15 -2.84
CA VAL A 496 -5.22 -2.73 -1.65
C VAL A 496 -6.13 -1.98 -0.67
N VAL A 497 -7.03 -1.15 -1.21
CA VAL A 497 -7.99 -0.26 -0.53
C VAL A 497 -8.97 -0.99 0.40
N ALA A 498 -9.58 -2.08 -0.06
CA ALA A 498 -10.60 -2.85 0.66
C ALA A 498 -9.99 -3.87 1.60
N ALA A 499 -8.79 -4.37 1.29
CA ALA A 499 -8.14 -5.38 2.08
C ALA A 499 -7.22 -4.82 3.17
N LEU A 500 -6.52 -3.70 2.95
CA LEU A 500 -5.96 -2.91 4.06
C LEU A 500 -7.09 -2.48 4.98
N ALA A 501 -8.26 -2.07 4.46
CA ALA A 501 -9.42 -1.77 5.29
C ALA A 501 -9.94 -3.00 6.07
N ALA A 502 -10.05 -4.17 5.43
CA ALA A 502 -10.51 -5.40 6.09
C ALA A 502 -9.51 -5.93 7.13
N LEU A 503 -8.21 -5.89 6.81
CA LEU A 503 -7.12 -6.26 7.70
C LEU A 503 -7.02 -5.25 8.85
N ALA A 504 -7.07 -3.94 8.58
CA ALA A 504 -7.07 -2.89 9.60
C ALA A 504 -8.28 -2.99 10.54
N ILE A 505 -9.48 -3.32 10.04
CA ILE A 505 -10.65 -3.62 10.90
C ILE A 505 -10.37 -4.86 11.78
N GLY A 506 -9.76 -5.91 11.22
CA GLY A 506 -9.36 -7.11 11.96
C GLY A 506 -8.33 -6.79 13.06
N VAL A 507 -7.33 -5.98 12.74
CA VAL A 507 -6.28 -5.53 13.65
C VAL A 507 -6.84 -4.63 14.74
N ALA A 508 -7.66 -3.63 14.40
CA ALA A 508 -8.34 -2.76 15.35
C ALA A 508 -9.20 -3.56 16.35
N ARG A 509 -9.91 -4.60 15.88
CA ARG A 509 -10.65 -5.53 16.76
C ARG A 509 -9.72 -6.31 17.69
N ARG A 510 -8.59 -6.83 17.20
CA ARG A 510 -7.61 -7.56 18.03
C ARG A 510 -6.95 -6.65 19.07
N LEU A 511 -6.57 -5.43 18.69
CA LEU A 511 -6.05 -4.40 19.59
C LEU A 511 -7.06 -4.03 20.67
N ALA A 512 -8.32 -3.79 20.29
CA ALA A 512 -9.40 -3.50 21.24
C ALA A 512 -9.65 -4.66 22.23
N MET A 513 -9.53 -5.91 21.79
CA MET A 513 -9.62 -7.08 22.68
C MET A 513 -8.43 -7.19 23.64
N ARG A 514 -7.22 -6.78 23.22
CA ARG A 514 -6.03 -6.75 24.10
C ARG A 514 -6.10 -5.63 25.14
N THR A 515 -6.64 -4.46 24.79
CA THR A 515 -6.79 -3.31 25.71
C THR A 515 -7.95 -3.48 26.70
N ALA A 516 -9.02 -4.20 26.34
CA ALA A 516 -10.11 -4.55 27.25
C ALA A 516 -9.69 -5.45 28.44
N GLY A 517 -8.48 -6.02 28.41
CA GLY A 517 -7.88 -6.77 29.53
C GLY A 517 -7.19 -5.92 30.60
N HIS A 518 -7.02 -4.62 30.38
CA HIS A 518 -6.35 -3.71 31.32
C HIS A 518 -7.27 -2.54 31.67
N GLY A 519 -7.70 -2.47 32.93
CA GLY A 519 -8.58 -1.42 33.44
C GLY A 519 -8.01 -0.01 33.23
N PRO A 520 -8.87 1.03 33.19
CA PRO A 520 -8.48 2.36 32.76
C PRO A 520 -7.41 2.97 33.69
N PRO A 521 -6.37 3.63 33.14
CA PRO A 521 -5.40 4.37 33.94
C PRO A 521 -6.05 5.60 34.56
N GLN A 522 -5.69 5.89 35.82
CA GLN A 522 -6.16 7.05 36.58
C GLN A 522 -5.59 8.35 35.98
N PRO A 523 -6.37 9.45 35.90
CA PRO A 523 -5.90 10.70 35.33
C PRO A 523 -4.87 11.38 36.26
N ILE A 524 -3.68 11.66 35.72
CA ILE A 524 -2.66 12.47 36.35
C ILE A 524 -3.07 13.94 36.21
N ARG A 525 -3.32 14.61 37.34
CA ARG A 525 -3.52 16.07 37.39
C ARG A 525 -2.18 16.77 37.19
N SER A 526 -2.06 17.54 36.11
CA SER A 526 -1.02 18.58 35.98
C SER A 526 -1.68 19.95 36.06
N SER A 527 -1.23 20.75 37.01
CA SER A 527 -1.56 22.16 37.18
C SER A 527 -0.38 23.02 36.75
N ALA A 528 -0.54 23.83 35.72
CA ALA A 528 0.27 25.04 35.54
C ALA A 528 -0.47 26.04 34.65
N SER A 529 -0.88 27.15 35.25
CA SER A 529 -1.34 28.35 34.56
C SER A 529 -0.10 29.10 34.06
N LEU A 530 -0.13 29.64 32.84
CA LEU A 530 0.61 30.85 32.49
C LEU A 530 -0.11 31.59 31.34
N THR A 531 -0.32 32.87 31.59
CA THR A 531 -0.95 33.87 30.73
C THR A 531 0.11 34.71 30.02
N ARG A 532 -0.15 35.07 28.74
CA ARG A 532 0.23 36.31 27.97
C ARG A 532 0.36 35.91 26.49
N SER A 533 -0.48 36.36 25.56
CA SER A 533 -0.67 37.70 24.98
C SER A 533 0.56 38.26 24.26
N SER A 534 0.55 38.19 22.93
CA SER A 534 0.98 39.30 22.06
C SER A 534 0.46 39.15 20.63
N THR A 535 -0.25 40.18 20.20
CA THR A 535 -0.72 40.51 18.85
C THR A 535 0.41 41.08 17.99
N VAL A 536 0.58 40.63 16.74
CA VAL A 536 1.22 41.38 15.64
C VAL A 536 0.52 40.96 14.33
N ARG A 537 -0.48 41.69 13.84
CA ARG A 537 -0.44 42.83 12.89
C ARG A 537 0.32 42.56 11.58
N ALA A 538 -0.46 42.17 10.59
CA ALA A 538 -0.19 42.28 9.17
C ALA A 538 0.20 43.71 8.75
N LYS A 539 1.12 43.81 7.78
CA LYS A 539 1.16 44.89 6.78
C LYS A 539 2.08 44.57 5.60
N LEU A 540 1.44 44.61 4.42
CA LEU A 540 1.92 44.76 3.04
C LEU A 540 2.59 43.56 2.39
#